data_AF-A0A3D0D7C1-F1
#
_entry.id   AF-A0A3D0D7C1-F1
#
_cell.length_a   1.000
_cell.length_b   1.000
_cell.length_c   1.000
_cell.angle_alpha   90.00
_cell.angle_beta   90.00
_cell.angle_gamma   90.00
#
_symmetry.space_group_name_H-M   'P 1'
#
loop_
_entity.id
_entity.type
_entity.pdbx_description
1 polymer ?
#
loop_
_entity_poly.entity_id
_entity_poly.type
_entity_poly.pdbx_seq_one_letter_code
_entity_poly.pdbx_strand_id
1 'polypeptide(L)'
;MRRNADAMPRSKEIPDPLPESFETIDEFVEFWDRHSTADYPEAFREVEGEVRVERRHYYRVTLDAPLGAQLSIQAQAQGVTLDTLVNRLLKEHLHHSTHVS
;
A
#
# COMPACT_ATOMS: atom_id res chain seq x y z
N MET A 1 -8.70 2.07 -13.30
CA MET A 1 -8.93 0.71 -12.76
C MET A 1 -8.89 0.79 -11.25
N ARG A 2 -10.06 0.64 -10.59
CA ARG A 2 -10.18 0.62 -9.12
C ARG A 2 -9.81 -0.78 -8.65
N ARG A 3 -8.76 -0.94 -7.84
CA ARG A 3 -8.58 -2.19 -7.07
C ARG A 3 -9.56 -2.11 -5.91
N ASN A 4 -10.65 -2.85 -6.00
CA ASN A 4 -11.53 -3.10 -4.88
C ASN A 4 -10.74 -3.89 -3.84
N ALA A 5 -10.37 -3.22 -2.75
CA ALA A 5 -9.98 -3.88 -1.51
C ALA A 5 -11.28 -4.37 -0.86
N ASP A 6 -11.88 -5.40 -1.47
CA ASP A 6 -12.95 -6.13 -0.82
C ASP A 6 -12.28 -7.01 0.23
N ALA A 7 -12.54 -6.67 1.48
CA ALA A 7 -12.08 -7.40 2.64
C ALA A 7 -12.70 -8.80 2.57
N MET A 8 -11.93 -9.78 2.10
CA MET A 8 -12.39 -11.17 2.12
C MET A 8 -12.67 -11.58 3.57
N PRO A 9 -13.89 -12.04 3.88
CA PRO A 9 -14.21 -12.57 5.19
C PRO A 9 -13.38 -13.85 5.39
N ARG A 10 -12.54 -13.89 6.43
CA ARG A 10 -11.86 -15.13 6.82
C ARG A 10 -12.91 -16.11 7.37
N SER A 11 -13.56 -16.86 6.49
CA SER A 11 -14.14 -18.14 6.89
C SER A 11 -12.98 -19.00 7.36
N LYS A 12 -13.13 -19.61 8.54
CA LYS A 12 -12.15 -20.56 9.10
C LYS A 12 -12.28 -21.91 8.37
N GLU A 13 -12.19 -21.89 7.05
CA GLU A 13 -12.05 -23.11 6.29
C GLU A 13 -10.60 -23.58 6.46
N ILE A 14 -10.44 -24.85 6.79
CA ILE A 14 -9.12 -25.47 6.91
C ILE A 14 -8.54 -25.44 5.50
N PRO A 15 -7.36 -24.82 5.27
CA PRO A 15 -6.76 -24.74 3.94
C PRO A 15 -6.57 -26.14 3.34
N ASP A 16 -6.68 -26.26 2.01
CA ASP A 16 -6.31 -27.50 1.33
C ASP A 16 -4.85 -27.85 1.72
N PRO A 17 -4.50 -29.12 1.96
CA PRO A 17 -3.15 -29.49 2.36
C PRO A 17 -2.12 -29.07 1.30
N LEU A 18 -0.95 -28.60 1.75
CA LEU A 18 0.12 -28.19 0.85
C LEU A 18 0.67 -29.40 0.06
N PRO A 19 0.68 -29.38 -1.28
CA PRO A 19 1.25 -30.46 -2.09
C PRO A 19 2.77 -30.61 -1.87
N GLU A 20 3.29 -31.85 -1.91
CA GLU A 20 4.74 -32.10 -1.85
C GLU A 20 5.47 -31.60 -3.11
N SER A 21 4.80 -31.63 -4.26
CA SER A 21 5.30 -31.15 -5.55
C SER A 21 4.16 -30.76 -6.47
N PHE A 22 4.45 -29.89 -7.44
CA PHE A 22 3.55 -29.60 -8.56
C PHE A 22 4.12 -30.25 -9.82
N GLU A 23 3.28 -30.92 -10.60
CA GLU A 23 3.71 -31.56 -11.85
C GLU A 23 3.88 -30.53 -12.98
N THR A 24 3.16 -29.41 -12.89
CA THR A 24 3.17 -28.34 -13.89
C THR A 24 3.15 -26.94 -13.27
N ILE A 25 3.52 -25.92 -14.06
CA ILE A 25 3.44 -24.52 -13.66
C ILE A 25 1.98 -24.06 -13.51
N ASP A 26 1.09 -24.53 -14.39
CA ASP A 26 -0.32 -24.14 -14.35
C ASP A 26 -0.99 -24.59 -13.04
N GLU A 27 -0.68 -25.81 -12.59
CA GLU A 27 -1.13 -26.34 -11.30
C GLU A 27 -0.61 -25.50 -10.11
N PHE A 28 0.66 -25.09 -10.14
CA PHE A 28 1.24 -24.20 -9.13
C PHE A 28 0.50 -22.86 -9.06
N VAL A 29 0.19 -22.27 -10.22
CA VAL A 29 -0.53 -20.99 -10.30
C VAL A 29 -1.97 -21.14 -9.79
N GLU A 30 -2.71 -22.15 -10.27
CA GLU A 30 -4.10 -22.39 -9.85
C GLU A 30 -4.22 -22.63 -8.34
N PHE A 31 -3.23 -23.28 -7.74
CA PHE A 31 -3.19 -23.49 -6.30
C PHE A 31 -2.99 -22.17 -5.54
N TRP A 32 -1.98 -21.38 -5.90
CA TRP A 32 -1.65 -20.12 -5.20
C TRP A 32 -2.60 -18.95 -5.52
N ASP A 33 -3.38 -19.02 -6.60
CA ASP A 33 -4.48 -18.07 -6.83
C ASP A 33 -5.60 -18.23 -5.79
N ARG A 34 -5.73 -19.43 -5.20
CA ARG A 34 -6.74 -19.73 -4.18
C ARG A 34 -6.21 -19.73 -2.74
N HIS A 35 -4.89 -19.80 -2.56
CA HIS A 35 -4.26 -19.95 -1.24
C HIS A 35 -3.27 -18.83 -0.93
N SER A 36 -3.14 -18.45 0.33
CA SER A 36 -2.09 -17.54 0.78
C SER A 36 -0.97 -18.33 1.42
N THR A 37 0.28 -17.91 1.20
CA THR A 37 1.42 -18.53 1.88
C THR A 37 1.26 -18.42 3.40
N ALA A 38 0.59 -17.39 3.90
CA ALA A 38 0.32 -17.20 5.33
C ALA A 38 -0.61 -18.25 5.94
N ASP A 39 -1.28 -19.07 5.12
CA ASP A 39 -2.18 -20.14 5.58
C ASP A 39 -1.43 -21.41 6.03
N TYR A 40 -0.13 -21.51 5.72
CA TYR A 40 0.73 -22.66 6.03
C TYR A 40 1.93 -22.29 6.94
N PRO A 41 1.70 -21.76 8.16
CA PRO A 41 2.77 -21.32 9.05
C PRO A 41 3.76 -22.44 9.41
N GLU A 42 3.30 -23.67 9.51
CA GLU A 42 4.11 -24.87 9.78
C GLU A 42 5.08 -25.23 8.66
N ALA A 43 4.82 -24.77 7.44
CA ALA A 43 5.73 -24.97 6.31
C ALA A 43 6.91 -23.97 6.31
N PHE A 44 6.85 -22.91 7.12
CA PHE A 44 7.94 -21.96 7.24
C PHE A 44 8.97 -22.36 8.29
N ARG A 45 10.22 -21.98 8.02
CA ARG A 45 11.27 -21.97 9.03
C ARG A 45 11.35 -20.57 9.63
N GLU A 46 11.38 -20.50 10.96
CA GLU A 46 11.64 -19.26 11.68
C GLU A 46 13.06 -18.76 11.38
N VAL A 47 13.19 -17.47 11.06
CA VAL A 47 14.47 -16.81 10.78
C VAL A 47 14.58 -15.55 11.62
N GLU A 48 15.73 -15.34 12.26
CA GLU A 48 16.02 -14.12 12.99
C GLU A 48 16.51 -13.03 12.02
N GLY A 49 15.87 -11.87 12.06
CA GLY A 49 16.26 -10.71 11.24
C GLY A 49 15.79 -9.40 11.85
N GLU A 50 16.64 -8.37 11.81
CA GLU A 50 16.26 -7.03 12.22
C GLU A 50 15.43 -6.35 11.13
N VAL A 51 14.13 -6.23 11.35
CA VAL A 51 13.26 -5.40 10.50
C VAL A 51 13.29 -3.97 11.04
N ARG A 52 14.02 -3.09 10.35
CA ARG A 52 13.97 -1.64 10.64
C ARG A 52 12.69 -1.05 10.09
N VAL A 53 11.69 -0.91 10.94
CA VAL A 53 10.51 -0.09 10.64
C VAL A 53 10.81 1.34 11.04
N GLU A 54 11.28 2.16 10.09
CA GLU A 54 11.44 3.59 10.33
C GLU A 54 10.06 4.23 10.60
N ARG A 55 9.87 4.75 11.81
CA ARG A 55 8.72 5.59 12.12
C ARG A 55 8.89 6.93 11.42
N ARG A 56 8.35 7.03 10.21
CA ARG A 56 8.24 8.31 9.51
C ARG A 56 7.16 9.14 10.20
N HIS A 57 7.56 10.27 10.77
CA HIS A 57 6.62 11.23 11.36
C HIS A 57 5.93 12.01 10.23
N TYR A 58 4.70 11.64 9.92
CA TYR A 58 3.86 12.36 8.97
C TYR A 58 2.75 13.10 9.71
N TYR A 59 2.54 14.36 9.34
CA TYR A 59 1.35 15.10 9.75
C TYR A 59 0.21 14.80 8.78
N ARG A 60 -0.98 14.49 9.31
CA ARG A 60 -2.20 14.36 8.51
C ARG A 60 -3.02 15.64 8.66
N VAL A 61 -3.37 16.23 7.52
CA VAL A 61 -4.23 17.40 7.45
C VAL A 61 -5.41 17.05 6.56
N THR A 62 -6.61 17.34 7.03
CA THR A 62 -7.83 17.18 6.23
C THR A 62 -7.95 18.36 5.29
N LEU A 63 -8.16 18.09 4.00
CA LEU A 63 -8.49 19.11 3.01
C LEU A 63 -9.99 19.13 2.79
N ASP A 64 -10.55 20.31 2.53
CA ASP A 64 -11.93 20.42 2.06
C ASP A 64 -12.11 19.62 0.77
N ALA A 65 -13.24 18.92 0.64
CA ALA A 65 -13.47 18.00 -0.47
C ALA A 65 -13.32 18.66 -1.87
N PRO A 66 -13.84 19.88 -2.12
CA PRO A 66 -13.63 20.55 -3.41
C PRO A 66 -12.16 20.89 -3.68
N LEU A 67 -11.42 21.30 -2.64
CA LEU A 67 -10.00 21.64 -2.75
C LEU A 67 -9.16 20.39 -3.02
N GLY A 68 -9.42 19.31 -2.27
CA GLY A 68 -8.75 18.02 -2.47
C GLY A 68 -8.97 17.45 -3.88
N ALA A 69 -10.17 17.60 -4.43
CA ALA A 69 -10.48 17.18 -5.80
C ALA A 69 -9.67 17.98 -6.84
N GLN A 70 -9.63 19.31 -6.71
CA GLN A 70 -8.87 20.17 -7.62
C GLN A 70 -7.36 19.87 -7.57
N LEU A 71 -6.80 19.77 -6.37
CA LEU A 71 -5.39 19.44 -6.19
C LEU A 71 -5.05 18.05 -6.71
N SER A 72 -5.97 17.08 -6.59
CA SER A 72 -5.77 15.73 -7.12
C SER A 72 -5.67 15.73 -8.65
N ILE A 73 -6.55 16.47 -9.33
CA ILE A 73 -6.50 16.62 -10.80
C ILE A 73 -5.17 17.26 -11.21
N GLN A 74 -4.75 18.32 -10.51
CA GLN A 74 -3.50 19.00 -10.79
C GLN A 74 -2.27 18.11 -10.55
N ALA A 75 -2.26 17.33 -9.48
CA ALA A 75 -1.19 16.38 -9.18
C ALA A 75 -1.07 15.31 -10.28
N GLN A 76 -2.20 14.75 -10.72
CA GLN A 76 -2.25 13.79 -11.82
C GLN A 76 -1.73 14.39 -13.13
N ALA A 77 -2.15 15.60 -13.48
CA ALA A 77 -1.67 16.30 -14.68
C ALA A 77 -0.15 16.56 -14.66
N GLN A 78 0.44 16.69 -13.46
CA GLN A 78 1.88 16.87 -13.27
C GLN A 78 2.65 15.56 -13.05
N GLY A 79 1.98 14.40 -13.04
CA GLY A 79 2.61 13.10 -12.81
C GLY A 79 3.17 12.91 -11.39
N VAL A 80 2.65 13.65 -10.40
CA VAL A 80 3.08 13.58 -9.00
C VAL A 80 1.93 13.16 -8.08
N THR A 81 2.24 12.76 -6.84
CA THR A 81 1.20 12.47 -5.84
C THR A 81 0.61 13.78 -5.28
N LEU A 82 -0.60 13.69 -4.73
CA LEU A 82 -1.24 14.80 -4.02
C LEU A 82 -0.32 15.32 -2.90
N ASP A 83 0.27 14.42 -2.11
CA ASP A 83 1.19 14.76 -1.03
C ASP A 83 2.42 15.52 -1.54
N THR A 84 3.01 15.12 -2.66
CA THR A 84 4.15 15.82 -3.26
C THR A 84 3.76 17.23 -3.69
N LEU A 85 2.61 17.38 -4.36
CA LEU A 85 2.12 18.68 -4.79
C LEU A 85 1.86 19.61 -3.60
N VAL A 86 1.12 19.14 -2.60
CA VAL A 86 0.76 19.92 -1.40
C VAL A 86 2.01 20.32 -0.62
N ASN A 87 2.94 19.39 -0.39
CA ASN A 87 4.18 19.71 0.31
C ASN A 87 5.03 20.75 -0.43
N ARG A 88 5.09 20.69 -1.76
CA ARG A 88 5.80 21.70 -2.57
C ARG A 88 5.15 23.08 -2.41
N LEU A 89 3.84 23.17 -2.60
CA LEU A 89 3.10 24.43 -2.48
C LEU A 89 3.25 25.07 -1.09
N LEU A 90 3.15 24.26 -0.02
CA LEU A 90 3.33 24.76 1.35
C LEU A 90 4.77 25.26 1.59
N LYS A 91 5.79 24.56 1.09
CA LYS A 91 7.18 25.03 1.18
C LYS A 91 7.37 26.34 0.45
N GLU A 92 6.90 26.44 -0.79
CA GLU A 92 6.97 27.66 -1.59
C GLU A 92 6.31 28.83 -0.86
N HIS A 93 5.11 28.63 -0.31
CA HIS A 93 4.41 29.67 0.46
C HIS A 93 5.20 30.09 1.70
N LEU A 94 5.73 29.15 2.49
CA LEU A 94 6.50 29.46 3.70
C LEU A 94 7.79 30.24 3.38
N HIS A 95 8.46 29.91 2.27
CA HIS A 95 9.64 30.64 1.80
C HIS A 95 9.31 32.08 1.40
N HIS A 96 8.18 32.31 0.72
CA HIS A 96 7.77 33.67 0.34
C HIS A 96 7.37 34.51 1.56
N SER A 97 6.66 33.92 2.53
CA SER A 97 6.23 34.62 3.74
C SER A 97 7.39 35.00 4.67
N THR A 98 8.52 34.29 4.61
CA THR A 98 9.71 34.59 5.43
C THR A 98 10.62 35.65 4.82
N HIS A 99 10.42 36.05 3.55
CA HIS A 99 11.21 37.10 2.90
C HIS A 99 10.52 38.48 2.92
N VAL A 100 9.31 38.56 3.49
CA VAL A 100 8.48 39.79 3.56
C VAL A 100 8.40 40.30 5.01
N SER A 101 9.37 39.98 5.87
CA SER A 101 9.51 40.51 7.23
C SER A 101 10.95 40.93 7.48
#